data_AF-A0A2A4PGC2-F1
#
_entry.id   AF-A0A2A4PGC2-F1
#
_cell.length_a   1.000
_cell.length_b   1.000
_cell.length_c   1.000
_cell.angle_alpha   90.00
_cell.angle_beta   90.00
_cell.angle_gamma   90.00
#
_symmetry.space_group_name_H-M   'P 1'
#
loop_
_entity.id
_entity.type
_entity.pdbx_description
1 polymer ?
#
loop_
_entity_poly.entity_id
_entity_poly.type
_entity_poly.pdbx_seq_one_letter_code
_entity_poly.pdbx_strand_id
1 'polypeptide(L)' 'MSQRQKDCSQELSAAKSGISTRSGRRIEKGQHCTLKKRHWKTRKDPFELVWSTELEPLLSQDGDITGMTLWEYLDDEY' A
#
# COMPACT_ATOMS: atom_id res chain seq x y z
N MET A 1 -7.61 -12.06 13.06
CA MET A 1 -9.05 -12.35 12.89
C MET A 1 -9.82 -11.80 14.09
N SER A 2 -10.26 -10.53 14.04
CA SER A 2 -10.91 -9.88 15.20
C SER A 2 -12.17 -10.62 15.70
N GLN A 3 -12.89 -11.30 14.82
CA GLN A 3 -14.09 -12.07 15.19
C GLN A 3 -13.76 -13.40 15.90
N ARG A 4 -12.62 -14.03 15.59
CA ARG A 4 -12.15 -15.24 16.30
C ARG A 4 -11.68 -14.96 17.71
N GLN A 5 -11.25 -13.73 17.98
CA GLN A 5 -10.95 -13.25 19.33
C GLN A 5 -12.21 -12.98 20.16
N LYS A 6 -13.39 -13.00 19.53
CA LYS A 6 -14.72 -12.83 20.15
C LYS A 6 -15.52 -14.15 20.15
N ASP A 7 -14.81 -15.28 20.16
CA ASP A 7 -15.37 -16.64 20.21
C ASP A 7 -16.34 -17.03 19.09
N CYS A 8 -16.41 -16.27 18.00
CA CYS A 8 -17.23 -16.62 16.83
C CYS A 8 -16.70 -17.86 16.13
N SER A 9 -17.57 -18.65 15.47
CA SER A 9 -17.12 -19.81 14.67
C SER A 9 -16.17 -19.40 13.53
N GLN A 10 -15.41 -20.37 13.03
CA GLN A 10 -14.43 -20.09 11.99
C GLN A 10 -15.08 -19.78 10.64
N GLU A 11 -16.22 -20.38 10.33
CA GLU A 11 -16.98 -20.04 9.12
C GLU A 11 -17.49 -18.61 9.17
N LEU A 12 -18.12 -18.21 10.28
CA LEU A 12 -18.67 -16.87 10.46
C LEU A 12 -17.56 -15.81 10.43
N SER A 13 -16.43 -16.10 11.09
CA SER A 13 -15.29 -15.19 11.11
C SER A 13 -14.64 -15.05 9.74
N ALA A 14 -14.48 -16.13 8.98
CA ALA A 14 -13.92 -16.10 7.63
C ALA A 14 -14.83 -15.32 6.66
N ALA A 15 -16.14 -15.56 6.71
CA ALA A 15 -17.13 -14.83 5.92
C ALA A 15 -17.11 -13.32 6.22
N LYS A 16 -17.10 -12.93 7.50
CA LYS A 16 -17.00 -11.51 7.91
C LYS A 16 -15.69 -10.85 7.47
N SER A 17 -14.60 -11.60 7.35
CA SER A 17 -13.30 -11.08 6.91
C SER A 17 -13.08 -11.18 5.40
N GLY A 18 -14.05 -11.67 4.62
CA GLY A 18 -13.94 -11.78 3.17
C GLY A 18 -12.87 -12.79 2.70
N ILE A 19 -12.57 -13.82 3.50
CA ILE A 19 -11.58 -14.84 3.17
C ILE A 19 -12.21 -16.24 3.22
N SER A 20 -11.55 -17.20 2.57
CA SER A 20 -11.95 -18.61 2.69
C SER A 20 -11.73 -19.15 4.10
N THR A 21 -12.56 -20.12 4.51
CA THR A 21 -12.41 -20.85 5.78
C THR A 21 -11.05 -21.52 5.90
N ARG A 22 -10.51 -22.05 4.79
CA ARG A 22 -9.14 -22.60 4.72
C ARG A 22 -8.08 -21.55 5.05
N SER A 23 -8.19 -20.35 4.50
CA SER A 23 -7.29 -19.24 4.82
C SER A 23 -7.43 -18.81 6.28
N GLY A 24 -8.65 -18.73 6.80
CA GLY A 24 -8.89 -18.50 8.23
C GLY A 24 -8.15 -19.53 9.11
N ARG A 25 -8.33 -20.82 8.85
CA ARG A 25 -7.70 -21.91 9.62
C ARG A 25 -6.18 -21.83 9.57
N ARG A 26 -5.63 -21.46 8.41
CA ARG A 26 -4.19 -21.26 8.24
C ARG A 26 -3.67 -20.07 9.05
N ILE A 27 -4.44 -18.99 9.15
CA ILE A 27 -4.12 -17.83 9.99
C ILE A 27 -4.08 -18.22 11.47
N GLU A 28 -5.08 -18.97 11.96
CA GLU A 28 -5.13 -19.44 13.35
C GLU A 28 -3.98 -20.35 13.72
N LYS A 29 -3.58 -21.25 12.82
CA LYS A 29 -2.45 -22.15 13.01
C LYS A 29 -1.08 -21.45 12.90
N GLY A 30 -1.05 -20.13 12.69
CA GLY A 30 0.19 -19.39 12.47
C GLY A 30 0.90 -19.75 11.15
N GLN A 31 0.24 -20.48 10.26
CA GLN A 31 0.78 -20.96 8.98
C GLN A 31 0.52 -19.96 7.83
N HIS A 32 0.04 -18.76 8.15
CA HIS A 32 -0.08 -17.69 7.18
C HIS A 32 1.27 -17.00 7.04
N CYS A 33 1.66 -16.68 5.80
CA CYS A 33 2.85 -15.88 5.58
C CYS A 33 2.59 -14.47 6.10
N THR A 34 3.21 -14.14 7.24
CA THR A 34 3.42 -12.74 7.61
C THR A 34 4.49 -12.22 6.65
N LEU A 35 4.07 -11.60 5.56
CA LEU A 35 5.02 -10.96 4.64
C LEU A 35 5.84 -9.97 5.46
N LYS A 36 7.13 -10.27 5.68
CA LYS A 36 8.07 -9.28 6.20
C LYS A 36 8.03 -8.09 5.26
N LYS A 37 7.91 -6.87 5.80
CA LYS A 37 8.04 -5.65 4.99
C LYS A 37 9.34 -5.77 4.20
N ARG A 38 9.23 -5.74 2.87
CA ARG A 38 10.42 -5.73 2.01
C ARG A 38 11.13 -4.41 2.26
N HIS A 39 12.43 -4.48 2.54
CA HIS A 39 13.27 -3.30 2.69
C HIS A 39 13.71 -2.73 1.33
N TRP A 40 13.58 -3.51 0.26
CA TRP A 40 14.04 -3.16 -1.08
C TRP A 40 12.85 -2.90 -2.02
N LYS A 41 12.98 -1.85 -2.84
CA LYS A 41 12.10 -1.60 -4.00
C LYS A 41 12.62 -2.43 -5.18
N THR A 42 11.74 -3.03 -5.98
CA THR A 42 12.11 -3.76 -7.22
C THR A 42 12.57 -2.83 -8.34
N ARG A 43 12.25 -1.54 -8.25
CA ARG A 43 12.60 -0.51 -9.25
C ARG A 43 13.15 0.71 -8.53
N LYS A 44 14.10 1.38 -9.19
CA LYS A 44 14.53 2.72 -8.79
C LYS A 44 13.36 3.68 -8.92
N ASP A 45 13.36 4.72 -8.10
CA ASP A 45 12.32 5.74 -8.14
C ASP A 45 12.59 6.64 -9.35
N PRO A 46 11.66 6.73 -10.33
CA PRO A 46 11.89 7.52 -11.53
C PRO A 46 12.05 9.02 -11.22
N PHE A 47 11.52 9.49 -10.09
CA PHE A 47 11.56 10.89 -9.70
C PHE A 47 12.62 11.20 -8.64
N GLU A 48 13.48 10.23 -8.28
CA GLU A 48 14.48 10.40 -7.20
C GLU A 48 15.35 11.64 -7.37
N LEU A 49 15.70 11.96 -8.62
CA LEU A 49 16.59 13.07 -8.97
C LEU A 49 15.89 14.44 -8.95
N VAL A 50 14.58 14.48 -9.17
CA VAL A 50 13.80 15.73 -9.35
C VAL A 50 12.82 16.00 -8.21
N TRP A 51 12.57 15.01 -7.34
CA TRP A 51 11.55 15.11 -6.29
C TRP A 51 11.79 16.30 -5.36
N SER A 52 12.93 16.35 -4.69
CA SER A 52 13.21 17.41 -3.71
C SER A 52 13.64 18.73 -4.33
N THR A 53 14.10 18.73 -5.57
CA THR A 53 14.59 19.94 -6.25
C THR A 53 13.52 20.67 -7.04
N GLU A 54 12.50 19.97 -7.54
CA GLU A 54 11.52 20.53 -8.47
C GLU A 54 10.08 20.26 -8.02
N LEU A 55 9.71 19.00 -7.82
CA LEU A 55 8.32 18.62 -7.55
C LEU A 55 7.84 19.08 -6.16
N GLU A 56 8.67 18.90 -5.13
CA GLU A 56 8.36 19.30 -3.75
C GLU A 56 8.22 20.83 -3.62
N PRO A 57 9.09 21.67 -4.21
CA PRO A 57 8.87 23.11 -4.29
C PRO A 57 7.56 23.51 -4.99
N LEU A 58 7.23 22.91 -6.13
CA LEU A 58 5.99 23.21 -6.85
C LEU A 58 4.75 22.91 -5.99
N LEU A 59 4.72 21.74 -5.36
CA LEU A 59 3.64 21.34 -4.44
C LEU A 59 3.58 22.21 -3.17
N SER A 60 4.72 22.70 -2.71
CA SER A 60 4.77 23.59 -1.53
C SER A 60 4.27 25.00 -1.84
N GLN A 61 4.47 25.47 -3.09
CA GLN A 61 3.97 26.76 -3.55
C GLN A 61 2.45 26.72 -3.80
N ASP A 62 1.97 25.63 -4.41
CA ASP A 62 0.55 25.41 -4.67
C ASP A 62 0.17 23.96 -4.36
N GLY A 63 -0.55 23.78 -3.25
CA GLY A 63 -1.01 22.47 -2.80
C GLY A 63 -2.18 21.91 -3.62
N ASP A 64 -2.82 22.72 -4.46
CA ASP A 64 -3.92 22.30 -5.34
C ASP A 64 -3.42 21.84 -6.71
N ILE A 65 -2.10 21.93 -6.97
CA ILE A 65 -1.48 21.38 -8.19
C ILE A 65 -1.81 19.89 -8.31
N THR A 66 -2.29 19.52 -9.50
CA THR A 66 -2.61 18.12 -9.80
C THR A 66 -1.37 17.35 -10.22
N GLY A 67 -1.38 16.03 -9.98
CA GLY A 67 -0.33 15.16 -10.48
C GLY A 67 -0.19 15.15 -12.01
N MET A 68 -1.25 15.49 -12.75
CA MET A 68 -1.19 15.64 -14.21
C MET A 68 -0.39 16.88 -14.61
N THR A 69 -0.59 18.00 -13.93
CA THR A 69 0.18 19.22 -14.15
C THR A 69 1.67 19.03 -13.84
N LEU A 70 1.99 18.32 -12.75
CA LEU A 70 3.39 17.95 -12.46
C LEU A 70 4.00 17.06 -13.54
N TRP A 71 3.20 16.15 -14.10
CA TRP A 71 3.64 15.29 -15.18
C TRP A 71 3.88 16.06 -16.47
N GLU A 72 2.97 16.97 -16.85
CA GLU A 72 3.14 17.85 -18.01
C GLU A 72 4.41 18.70 -17.88
N TYR A 73 4.68 19.27 -16.70
CA TYR A 73 5.93 19.98 -16.43
C TYR A 73 7.17 19.10 -16.66
N LEU A 74 7.15 17.85 -16.20
CA LEU A 74 8.28 16.94 -16.41
C LEU A 74 8.45 16.51 -17.88
N ASP A 75 7.34 16.35 -18.61
CA ASP A 75 7.34 15.98 -20.04
C ASP A 75 7.84 17.14 -20.93
N ASP A 76 7.57 18.38 -20.52
CA ASP A 76 8.07 19.58 -21.21
C ASP A 76 9.58 19.80 -20.99
N GLU A 77 10.11 19.45 -19.81
CA GLU A 77 11.51 19.70 -19.44
C GLU A 77 12.48 18.54 -19.80
N TYR A 78 12.00 17.31 -20.03
CA TYR A 78 12.83 16.09 -20.23
C TYR A 78 12.42 15.20 -21.41
#